data_AF-D9CIB9-F1
#
_entry.id   AF-D9CIB9-F1
#
_cell.length_a   1.000
_cell.length_b   1.000
_cell.length_c   1.000
_cell.angle_alpha   90.00
_cell.angle_beta   90.00
_cell.angle_gamma   90.00
#
_symmetry.space_group_name_H-M   'P 1'
#
loop_
_entity.id
_entity.type
_entity.pdbx_description
1 polymer ?
#
loop_
_entity_poly.entity_id
_entity_poly.type
_entity_poly.pdbx_seq_one_letter_code
_entity_poly.pdbx_strand_id
1 'polypeptide(L)' 'MGGHGALTLFLKNPGMYKSVSAFAPIANPINAPWGQKAFKGYFGEDQQQKWKEHDATELVKQWKGPLEMLIDVGTGDN' A
#
# COMPACT_ATOMS: atom_id res chain seq x y z
N MET A 1 8.47 -3.57 2.41
CA MET A 1 7.97 -3.88 1.04
C MET A 1 6.82 -4.91 1.05
N GLY A 2 7.01 -6.14 1.55
CA GLY A 2 5.96 -7.18 1.45
C GLY A 2 4.60 -6.79 2.05
N GLY A 3 4.60 -6.11 3.20
CA GLY A 3 3.36 -5.61 3.81
C GLY A 3 2.58 -4.63 2.93
N HIS A 4 3.26 -3.79 2.15
CA HIS A 4 2.62 -2.93 1.16
C HIS A 4 1.91 -3.75 0.06
N GLY A 5 2.59 -4.78 -0.46
CA GLY A 5 2.02 -5.69 -1.45
C GLY A 5 0.78 -6.42 -0.92
N ALA A 6 0.82 -6.92 0.31
CA ALA A 6 -0.32 -7.60 0.93
C ALA A 6 -1.56 -6.68 1.01
N LEU A 7 -1.38 -5.45 1.51
CA LEU A 7 -2.48 -4.47 1.63
C LEU A 7 -3.05 -4.09 0.26
N THR A 8 -2.20 -3.78 -0.72
CA THR A 8 -2.66 -3.41 -2.07
C THR A 8 -3.38 -4.56 -2.77
N LEU A 9 -2.90 -5.80 -2.63
CA LEU A 9 -3.57 -6.96 -3.21
C LEU A 9 -4.94 -7.22 -2.57
N PHE A 10 -5.05 -7.10 -1.24
CA PHE A 10 -6.33 -7.23 -0.56
C PHE A 10 -7.34 -6.18 -1.05
N LEU A 11 -6.93 -4.91 -1.09
CA LEU A 11 -7.78 -3.78 -1.49
C LEU A 11 -8.19 -3.83 -2.97
N LYS A 12 -7.31 -4.31 -3.87
CA LYS A 12 -7.60 -4.38 -5.31
C LYS A 12 -8.43 -5.59 -5.71
N ASN A 13 -8.54 -6.59 -4.84
CA ASN A 13 -9.21 -7.85 -5.14
C ASN A 13 -10.26 -8.21 -4.08
N PRO A 14 -11.36 -7.43 -3.95
CA PRO A 14 -12.41 -7.71 -2.98
C PRO A 14 -12.95 -9.14 -3.13
N GLY A 15 -13.02 -9.89 -2.03
CA GLY A 15 -13.55 -11.25 -1.99
C GLY A 15 -12.56 -12.36 -2.33
N MET A 16 -11.36 -12.05 -2.86
CA MET A 16 -10.33 -13.05 -3.17
C MET A 16 -9.58 -13.54 -1.92
N TYR A 17 -9.41 -12.66 -0.93
CA TYR A 17 -8.67 -12.94 0.30
C TYR A 17 -9.63 -12.88 1.50
N LYS A 18 -9.49 -13.82 2.44
CA LYS A 18 -10.34 -13.87 3.64
C LYS A 18 -9.95 -12.82 4.69
N SER A 19 -8.67 -12.50 4.77
CA SER A 19 -8.12 -11.53 5.72
C SER A 19 -6.76 -11.02 5.21
N VAL A 20 -6.28 -9.92 5.80
CA VAL A 20 -4.94 -9.39 5.55
C VAL A 20 -4.32 -8.87 6.84
N SER A 21 -3.02 -9.08 6.98
CA SER A 21 -2.21 -8.44 8.00
C SER A 21 -0.85 -8.00 7.44
N ALA A 22 -0.18 -7.08 8.13
CA ALA A 22 1.16 -6.64 7.77
C ALA A 22 1.98 -6.17 8.98
N PHE A 23 3.27 -6.50 8.98
CA PHE A 23 4.25 -5.94 9.91
C PHE A 23 5.01 -4.80 9.24
N ALA A 24 5.06 -3.63 9.89
CA ALA A 24 5.73 -2.41 9.40
C ALA A 24 5.54 -2.16 7.89
N PRO A 25 4.30 -2.10 7.38
CA PRO A 25 4.07 -1.91 5.97
C PRO A 25 4.53 -0.52 5.52
N ILE A 26 5.00 -0.44 4.28
CA ILE A 26 5.14 0.84 3.59
C ILE A 26 3.73 1.25 3.15
N ALA A 27 2.99 1.92 4.04
CA ALA A 27 1.57 2.17 3.87
C ALA A 27 1.25 3.24 2.80
N ASN A 28 2.16 4.19 2.57
CA ASN A 28 1.97 5.33 1.66
C ASN A 28 3.24 5.58 0.81
N PRO A 29 3.64 4.62 -0.05
CA PRO A 29 4.86 4.73 -0.84
C PRO A 29 4.95 5.98 -1.73
N ILE A 30 3.85 6.59 -2.19
CA ILE A 30 3.95 7.82 -3.01
C ILE A 30 4.57 8.99 -2.23
N ASN A 31 4.47 8.96 -0.90
CA ASN A 31 5.01 9.97 0.01
C ASN A 31 6.26 9.49 0.77
N ALA A 32 6.83 8.34 0.40
CA ALA A 32 8.04 7.79 1.03
C ALA A 32 9.22 7.77 0.04
N PRO A 33 10.46 8.11 0.43
CA PRO A 33 11.60 8.16 -0.48
C PRO A 33 11.82 6.85 -1.25
N TRP A 34 11.64 5.72 -0.56
CA TRP A 34 11.78 4.41 -1.14
C TRP A 34 10.72 4.13 -2.22
N GLY A 35 9.46 4.48 -1.95
CA GLY A 35 8.36 4.29 -2.89
C GLY A 35 8.44 5.23 -4.08
N GLN A 36 8.80 6.50 -3.88
CA GLN A 36 9.04 7.45 -4.97
C GLN A 36 10.16 6.98 -5.90
N LYS A 37 11.29 6.50 -5.35
CA LYS A 37 12.38 5.94 -6.16
C LYS A 37 11.92 4.74 -6.98
N ALA A 38 11.20 3.80 -6.37
CA ALA A 38 10.70 2.61 -7.04
C ALA A 38 9.67 2.95 -8.13
N PHE A 39 8.69 3.79 -7.82
CA PHE A 39 7.63 4.16 -8.75
C PHE A 39 8.13 5.02 -9.92
N LYS A 40 9.09 5.92 -9.71
CA LYS A 40 9.78 6.60 -10.82
C LYS A 40 10.43 5.58 -11.76
N GLY A 41 11.10 4.56 -11.21
CA GLY A 41 11.75 3.51 -11.99
C GLY A 41 10.79 2.61 -12.78
N TYR A 42 9.64 2.27 -12.20
CA TYR A 42 8.68 1.35 -12.83
C TYR A 42 7.65 2.04 -13.72
N PHE A 43 7.20 3.23 -13.34
CA PHE A 43 6.07 3.92 -13.97
C PHE A 43 6.45 5.23 -14.66
N GLY A 44 7.63 5.79 -14.37
CA GLY A 44 8.00 7.14 -14.80
C GLY A 44 7.54 8.22 -13.82
N GLU A 45 8.22 9.37 -13.86
CA GLU A 45 7.98 10.52 -12.98
C GLU A 45 6.75 11.34 -13.39
N ASP A 46 6.39 11.30 -14.67
CA ASP A 46 5.21 11.95 -15.26
C ASP A 46 3.90 11.23 -14.92
N GLN A 47 3.95 9.96 -14.51
CA GLN A 47 2.78 9.13 -14.23
C GLN A 47 2.41 9.06 -12.74
N GLN A 48 2.55 10.16 -11.99
CA GLN A 48 2.25 10.17 -10.54
C GLN A 48 0.82 9.72 -10.21
N GLN A 49 -0.13 9.99 -11.10
CA GLN A 49 -1.51 9.55 -10.90
C GLN A 49 -1.64 8.02 -10.91
N LYS A 50 -0.85 7.33 -11.75
CA LYS A 50 -0.80 5.86 -11.79
C LYS A 50 -0.24 5.27 -10.51
N TRP A 51 0.65 5.98 -9.82
CA TRP A 51 1.22 5.50 -8.55
C TRP A 51 0.14 5.30 -7.49
N LYS A 52 -0.94 6.09 -7.52
CA LYS A 52 -2.07 5.97 -6.59
C LYS A 52 -2.79 4.61 -6.71
N GLU A 53 -2.77 3.98 -7.88
CA GLU A 53 -3.34 2.64 -8.10
C GLU A 53 -2.51 1.52 -7.46
N HIS A 54 -1.32 1.87 -6.96
CA HIS A 54 -0.37 1.00 -6.30
C HIS A 54 0.01 1.52 -4.91
N ASP A 55 -0.77 2.43 -4.32
CA ASP A 55 -0.53 2.96 -2.98
C ASP A 55 -1.64 2.48 -2.03
N ALA A 56 -1.26 1.83 -0.93
CA ALA A 56 -2.26 1.25 -0.02
C ALA A 56 -3.12 2.34 0.64
N THR A 57 -2.54 3.50 0.97
CA THR A 57 -3.27 4.64 1.55
C THR A 57 -4.24 5.24 0.54
N GLU A 58 -3.84 5.40 -0.72
CA GLU A 58 -4.74 5.91 -1.76
C GLU A 58 -5.86 4.92 -2.11
N LEU A 59 -5.58 3.61 -2.08
CA LEU A 59 -6.60 2.57 -2.29
C LEU A 59 -7.61 2.52 -1.14
N VAL A 60 -7.17 2.67 0.12
CA VAL A 60 -8.08 2.74 1.28
C VAL A 60 -9.06 3.91 1.16
N LYS A 61 -8.63 5.07 0.65
CA LYS A 61 -9.54 6.23 0.44
C LYS A 61 -10.69 5.90 -0.52
N GLN A 62 -10.52 4.93 -1.41
CA GLN A 62 -11.51 4.51 -2.39
C GLN A 62 -12.32 3.29 -1.92
N TRP A 63 -11.91 2.64 -0.82
CA TRP A 63 -12.56 1.45 -0.29
C TRP A 63 -13.98 1.76 0.20
N LYS A 64 -14.90 0.82 -0.03
CA LYS A 64 -16.28 0.91 0.42
C LYS A 64 -16.65 -0.33 1.22
N GLY A 65 -17.22 -0.12 2.40
CA GLY A 65 -17.64 -1.18 3.30
C GLY A 65 -16.66 -1.41 4.46
N PRO A 66 -16.89 -2.44 5.27
CA PRO A 66 -16.03 -2.77 6.40
C PRO A 66 -14.59 -3.03 5.94
N LEU A 67 -13.64 -2.61 6.76
CA LEU A 67 -12.22 -2.76 6.48
C LEU A 67 -11.53 -3.33 7.71
N GLU A 68 -11.32 -4.65 7.68
CA GLU A 68 -10.65 -5.39 8.74
C GLU A 68 -9.24 -5.76 8.29
N MET A 69 -8.26 -5.01 8.80
CA MET A 69 -6.84 -5.22 8.53
C MET A 69 -6.07 -5.14 9.84
N LEU A 70 -5.14 -6.08 10.08
CA LEU A 70 -4.26 -6.05 11.24
C LEU A 70 -2.89 -5.50 10.83
N ILE A 71 -2.43 -4.44 11.48
CA ILE A 71 -1.11 -3.86 11.25
C ILE A 71 -0.38 -3.76 12.59
N ASP A 72 0.81 -4.35 12.64
CA ASP A 72 1.73 -4.24 13.77
C ASP A 72 2.97 -3.45 13.36
N VAL A 73 3.39 -2.51 14.20
CA VAL A 73 4.59 -1.69 13.99
C VAL A 73 5.38 -1.58 15.28
N GLY A 74 6.69 -1.80 15.19
CA GLY A 74 7.60 -1.60 16.32
C GLY A 74 7.85 -0.11 16.53
N THR A 75 7.77 0.38 17.77
CA THR A 75 8.07 1.78 18.10
C THR A 75 9.57 2.10 18.06
N GLY A 76 10.43 1.10 17.89
CA GLY A 76 11.88 1.24 17.69
C GLY A 76 12.32 0.92 16.26
N ASP A 77 11.41 0.95 15.29
CA ASP A 77 11.73 0.87 13.86
C ASP A 77 12.34 2.21 13.39
N ASN A 78 13.40 2.15 12.56
CA ASN A 78 14.26 3.30 12.21
C ASN A 78 13.80 4.04 10.95
#